data_AF-A0A4Q4TKA3-F1
#
_entry.id   AF-A0A4Q4TKA3-F1
#
_cell.length_a   1.000
_cell.length_b   1.000
_cell.length_c   1.000
_cell.angle_alpha   90.00
_cell.angle_beta   90.00
_cell.angle_gamma   90.00
#
_symmetry.space_group_name_H-M   'P 1'
#
loop_
_entity.id
_entity.type
_entity.pdbx_description
1 polymer ?
#
loop_
_entity_poly.entity_id
_entity_poly.type
_entity_poly.pdbx_seq_one_letter_code
_entity_poly.pdbx_strand_id
1 'polypeptide(L)'
;MRLIISAEAGANDGFGYPYLFLALYLSRYATGAAIGRWVYETWLYDVVLSVLYGAFVGYLFSTILQQAEKHSFADLESVQVYGIVVAIFLLGTCGMLGIDDLLACFVAGNVFTWNDWFRQVTQEDALQSTMDYLLNATFFAFLGAMMPWQDYKLEFMASWRYIVIAVCLLIFKRLPPLLVLYRIIPQVRNLKEAAFMGYFGPVGVAAIYYAGIVVRYLEERPGELSQSEERLRSAVRPVIYSVVVASIIVHGLSIPLYKHVSRICSQGYPSRFADAKSAFADDAFVDQIGFALLLLD
;
A
#
# COMPACT_ATOMS: atom_id res chain seq x y z
N MET A 1 12.46 -8.71 -9.48
CA MET A 1 10.98 -8.71 -9.47
C MET A 1 10.42 -8.12 -8.16
N ARG A 2 10.87 -8.56 -6.98
CA ARG A 2 10.46 -8.04 -5.65
C ARG A 2 10.55 -6.52 -5.49
N LEU A 3 11.72 -5.96 -5.78
CA LEU A 3 11.97 -4.52 -5.68
C LEU A 3 11.06 -3.71 -6.61
N ILE A 4 10.69 -4.27 -7.76
CA ILE A 4 9.81 -3.61 -8.73
C ILE A 4 8.37 -3.59 -8.23
N ILE A 5 7.86 -4.71 -7.68
CA ILE A 5 6.50 -4.77 -7.12
C ILE A 5 6.38 -3.88 -5.87
N SER A 6 7.41 -3.87 -5.03
CA SER A 6 7.45 -2.99 -3.85
C SER A 6 7.52 -1.50 -4.26
N ALA A 7 8.35 -1.16 -5.25
CA ALA A 7 8.41 0.20 -5.79
C ALA A 7 7.09 0.61 -6.49
N GLU A 8 6.46 -0.28 -7.26
CA GLU A 8 5.15 -0.06 -7.87
C GLU A 8 4.08 0.20 -6.80
N ALA A 9 4.05 -0.62 -5.74
CA ALA A 9 3.10 -0.46 -4.65
C ALA A 9 3.31 0.86 -3.89
N GLY A 10 4.55 1.19 -3.52
CA GLY A 10 4.85 2.45 -2.82
C GLY A 10 4.57 3.69 -3.68
N ALA A 11 4.90 3.65 -4.97
CA ALA A 11 4.57 4.73 -5.89
C ALA A 11 3.05 4.85 -6.07
N ASN A 12 2.34 3.73 -6.24
CA ASN A 12 0.88 3.71 -6.36
C ASN A 12 0.19 4.28 -5.12
N ASP A 13 0.70 3.98 -3.93
CA ASP A 13 0.17 4.49 -2.67
C ASP A 13 0.32 6.01 -2.55
N GLY A 14 1.38 6.62 -3.10
CA GLY A 14 1.50 8.09 -3.19
C GLY A 14 0.66 8.69 -4.34
N PHE A 15 0.66 8.07 -5.51
CA PHE A 15 -0.10 8.57 -6.66
C PHE A 15 -1.62 8.42 -6.52
N GLY A 16 -2.12 7.79 -5.46
CA GLY A 16 -3.55 7.75 -5.15
C GLY A 16 -4.16 9.13 -4.90
N TYR A 17 -3.37 10.09 -4.43
CA TYR A 17 -3.82 11.40 -3.98
C TYR A 17 -4.46 12.24 -5.11
N PRO A 18 -3.84 12.38 -6.31
CA PRO A 18 -4.49 12.96 -7.49
C PRO A 18 -5.87 12.39 -7.84
N TYR A 19 -6.03 11.06 -7.79
CA TYR A 19 -7.31 10.44 -8.15
C TYR A 19 -8.39 10.71 -7.11
N LEU A 20 -8.00 10.74 -5.83
CA LEU A 20 -8.90 11.04 -4.74
C LEU A 20 -9.46 12.47 -4.86
N PHE A 21 -8.57 13.46 -5.00
CA PHE A 21 -8.98 14.87 -5.04
C PHE A 21 -9.70 15.23 -6.33
N LEU A 22 -9.41 14.56 -7.46
CA LEU A 22 -10.23 14.71 -8.67
C LEU A 22 -11.70 14.37 -8.39
N ALA A 23 -11.95 13.23 -7.73
CA ALA A 23 -13.31 12.81 -7.39
C ALA A 23 -13.97 13.78 -6.41
N LEU A 24 -13.25 14.24 -5.38
CA LEU A 24 -13.76 15.19 -4.39
C LEU A 24 -14.06 16.56 -5.00
N TYR A 25 -13.20 17.08 -5.88
CA TYR A 25 -13.43 18.35 -6.54
C TYR A 25 -14.57 18.29 -7.54
N LEU A 26 -14.71 17.20 -8.30
CA LEU A 26 -15.86 16.99 -9.19
C LEU A 26 -17.18 16.86 -8.43
N SER A 27 -17.15 16.36 -7.19
CA SER A 27 -18.34 16.31 -6.33
C SER A 27 -18.76 17.68 -5.80
N ARG A 28 -17.82 18.62 -5.65
CA ARG A 28 -18.07 19.91 -4.97
C ARG A 28 -18.15 21.10 -5.92
N TYR A 29 -17.44 21.07 -7.05
CA TYR A 29 -17.30 22.20 -7.96
C TYR A 29 -17.80 21.86 -9.36
N ALA A 30 -18.19 22.90 -10.11
CA ALA A 30 -18.45 22.74 -11.54
C ALA A 30 -17.19 22.24 -12.27
N THR A 31 -17.36 21.42 -13.30
CA THR A 31 -16.27 20.67 -13.95
C THR A 31 -15.05 21.53 -14.30
N GLY A 32 -15.23 22.73 -14.84
CA GLY A 32 -14.12 23.63 -15.17
C GLY A 32 -13.32 24.09 -13.96
N ALA A 33 -14.00 24.47 -12.87
CA ALA A 33 -13.35 24.88 -11.62
C ALA A 33 -12.71 23.68 -10.90
N ALA A 34 -13.35 22.51 -10.94
CA ALA A 34 -12.82 21.27 -10.39
C ALA A 34 -11.51 20.87 -11.06
N ILE A 35 -11.44 20.88 -12.40
CA ILE A 35 -10.23 20.56 -13.15
C ILE A 35 -9.13 21.60 -12.90
N GLY A 36 -9.49 22.89 -12.86
CA GLY A 36 -8.52 23.96 -12.58
C GLY A 36 -7.87 23.79 -11.20
N ARG A 37 -8.67 23.52 -10.16
CA ARG A 37 -8.16 23.23 -8.81
C ARG A 37 -7.36 21.95 -8.77
N TRP A 38 -7.81 20.88 -9.43
CA TRP A 38 -7.08 19.62 -9.47
C TRP A 38 -5.68 19.77 -10.07
N VAL A 39 -5.54 20.53 -11.16
CA VAL A 39 -4.22 20.77 -11.77
C VAL A 39 -3.34 21.65 -10.87
N TYR A 40 -3.90 22.72 -10.30
CA TYR A 40 -3.10 23.66 -9.51
C TYR A 40 -2.82 23.15 -8.08
N GLU A 41 -3.86 22.84 -7.31
CA GLU A 41 -3.74 22.38 -5.92
C GLU A 41 -3.15 20.98 -5.89
N THR A 42 -3.70 20.01 -6.63
CA THR A 42 -3.24 18.62 -6.48
C THR A 42 -1.94 18.31 -7.21
N TRP A 43 -1.80 18.68 -8.48
CA TRP A 43 -0.59 18.34 -9.23
C TRP A 43 0.57 19.29 -8.93
N LEU A 44 0.37 20.60 -9.01
CA LEU A 44 1.46 21.57 -8.85
C LEU A 44 1.83 21.84 -7.39
N TYR A 45 0.84 21.97 -6.51
CA TYR A 45 1.12 22.16 -5.09
C TYR A 45 1.40 20.82 -4.41
N ASP A 46 0.44 19.91 -4.27
CA ASP A 46 0.65 18.70 -3.45
C ASP A 46 1.71 17.77 -4.04
N VAL A 47 1.55 17.30 -5.29
CA VAL A 47 2.43 16.27 -5.87
C VAL A 47 3.85 16.80 -6.09
N VAL A 48 4.00 17.90 -6.81
CA VAL A 48 5.35 18.43 -7.13
C VAL A 48 6.07 18.89 -5.86
N LEU A 49 5.39 19.58 -4.93
CA LEU A 49 6.02 20.01 -3.69
C LEU A 49 6.39 18.82 -2.81
N SER A 50 5.56 17.77 -2.71
CA SER A 50 5.91 16.54 -1.99
C SER A 50 7.13 15.84 -2.56
N VAL A 51 7.27 15.77 -3.88
CA VAL A 51 8.46 15.18 -4.51
C VAL A 51 9.71 16.01 -4.19
N LEU A 52 9.65 17.34 -4.34
CA LEU A 52 10.79 18.21 -4.07
C LEU A 52 11.16 18.21 -2.58
N TYR A 53 10.16 18.29 -1.71
CA TYR A 53 10.34 18.30 -0.26
C TYR A 53 10.86 16.96 0.24
N GLY A 54 10.26 15.84 -0.18
CA GLY A 54 10.72 14.50 0.15
C GLY A 54 12.16 14.26 -0.31
N ALA A 55 12.52 14.68 -1.53
CA ALA A 55 13.89 14.58 -2.02
C ALA A 55 14.88 15.42 -1.20
N PHE A 56 14.50 16.65 -0.86
CA PHE A 56 15.31 17.53 -0.03
C PHE A 56 15.54 16.95 1.37
N VAL A 57 14.47 16.54 2.06
CA VAL A 57 14.54 15.98 3.41
C VAL A 57 15.30 14.65 3.41
N GLY A 58 15.01 13.74 2.46
CA GLY A 58 15.71 12.47 2.33
C GLY A 58 17.22 12.65 2.14
N TYR A 59 17.63 13.59 1.29
CA TYR A 59 19.05 13.93 1.09
C TYR A 59 19.69 14.53 2.34
N LEU A 60 19.00 15.49 2.98
CA LEU A 60 19.48 16.16 4.18
C LEU A 60 19.72 15.15 5.32
N PHE A 61 18.73 14.33 5.62
CA PHE A 61 18.81 13.33 6.69
C PHE A 61 19.83 12.23 6.37
N SER A 62 19.96 11.80 5.11
CA SER A 62 21.01 10.85 4.70
C SER A 62 22.41 11.43 4.93
N THR A 63 22.59 12.71 4.62
CA THR A 63 23.87 13.41 4.83
C THR A 63 24.19 13.56 6.32
N ILE A 64 23.20 13.96 7.13
CA ILE A 64 23.35 14.09 8.59
C ILE A 64 23.75 12.76 9.21
N LEU A 65 23.08 11.67 8.83
CA LEU A 65 23.35 10.34 9.37
C LEU A 65 24.75 9.84 9.02
N GLN A 66 25.15 9.97 7.75
CA GLN A 66 26.50 9.58 7.31
C GLN A 66 27.58 10.42 8.00
N GLN A 67 27.31 11.69 8.26
CA GLN A 67 28.25 12.54 8.98
C GLN A 67 28.34 12.14 10.45
N ALA A 68 27.21 11.85 11.10
CA ALA A 68 27.17 11.41 12.49
C ALA A 68 27.92 10.07 12.69
N GLU A 69 27.75 9.12 11.76
CA GLU A 69 28.44 7.84 11.80
C GLU A 69 29.97 8.00 11.62
N LYS A 70 30.43 8.84 10.68
CA LYS A 70 31.86 9.14 10.48
C LYS A 70 32.56 9.70 11.71
N HIS A 71 31.84 10.43 12.56
CA HIS A 71 32.36 10.97 13.82
C HIS A 71 32.07 10.07 15.02
N SER A 72 31.59 8.84 14.80
CA SER A 72 31.21 7.88 15.84
C SER A 72 30.18 8.42 16.84
N PHE A 73 29.26 9.29 16.39
CA PHE A 73 28.16 9.81 17.20
C PHE A 73 26.90 8.92 17.18
N ALA A 74 26.85 7.91 16.29
CA ALA A 74 25.70 7.03 16.15
C ALA A 74 26.14 5.56 16.17
N ASP A 75 25.57 4.79 17.08
CA ASP A 75 25.67 3.33 17.11
C ASP A 75 24.75 2.70 16.05
N LEU A 76 25.05 1.47 15.61
CA LEU A 76 24.30 0.74 14.58
C LEU A 76 22.80 0.64 14.90
N GLU A 77 22.45 0.41 16.17
CA GLU A 77 21.05 0.36 16.63
C GLU A 77 20.33 1.71 16.43
N SER A 78 21.04 2.82 16.65
CA SER A 78 20.51 4.18 16.46
C SER A 78 20.32 4.53 14.98
N VAL A 79 21.17 3.98 14.10
CA VAL A 79 21.09 4.14 12.64
C VAL A 79 19.79 3.54 12.09
N GLN A 80 19.30 2.44 12.67
CA GLN A 80 18.11 1.74 12.17
C GLN A 80 16.80 2.44 12.54
N VAL A 81 16.68 2.86 13.81
CA VAL A 81 15.51 3.62 14.29
C VAL A 81 15.42 4.98 13.58
N TYR A 82 16.53 5.47 13.03
CA TYR A 82 16.60 6.72 12.27
C TYR A 82 15.56 6.78 11.14
N GLY A 83 15.28 5.66 10.47
CA GLY A 83 14.25 5.60 9.43
C GLY A 83 12.85 5.98 9.95
N ILE A 84 12.48 5.50 11.14
CA ILE A 84 11.23 5.88 11.80
C ILE A 84 11.21 7.37 12.13
N VAL A 85 12.33 7.90 12.65
CA VAL A 85 12.45 9.32 13.00
C VAL A 85 12.23 10.20 11.77
N VAL A 86 12.85 9.86 10.64
CA VAL A 86 12.67 10.57 9.37
C VAL A 86 11.21 10.47 8.90
N ALA A 87 10.59 9.29 9.00
CA ALA A 87 9.19 9.11 8.62
C ALA A 87 8.24 9.95 9.48
N ILE A 88 8.39 9.96 10.81
CA ILE A 88 7.58 10.78 11.72
C ILE A 88 7.80 12.28 11.44
N PHE A 89 9.04 12.69 11.20
CA PHE A 89 9.38 14.06 10.83
C PHE A 89 8.68 14.49 9.53
N LEU A 90 8.70 13.64 8.51
CA LEU A 90 8.01 13.88 7.25
C LEU A 90 6.49 13.94 7.44
N LEU A 91 5.88 12.98 8.14
CA LEU A 91 4.43 12.99 8.42
C LEU A 91 4.01 14.28 9.12
N GLY A 92 4.76 14.72 10.14
CA GLY A 92 4.45 15.96 10.88
C GLY A 92 4.60 17.21 10.02
N THR A 93 5.72 17.33 9.31
CA THR A 93 6.00 18.54 8.50
C THR A 93 5.18 18.61 7.22
N CYS A 94 4.91 17.49 6.56
CA CYS A 94 3.99 17.43 5.41
C CYS A 94 2.57 17.81 5.83
N GLY A 95 2.12 17.34 7.00
CA GLY A 95 0.82 17.74 7.57
C GLY A 95 0.72 19.25 7.86
N MET A 96 1.83 19.90 8.24
CA MET A 96 1.90 21.37 8.41
C MET A 96 1.91 22.13 7.07
N LEU A 97 2.58 21.58 6.05
CA LEU A 97 2.62 22.15 4.71
C LEU A 97 1.33 21.89 3.92
N GLY A 98 0.54 20.92 4.35
CA GLY A 98 -0.68 20.49 3.66
C GLY A 98 -0.40 19.76 2.35
N ILE A 99 0.72 19.03 2.25
CA ILE A 99 1.13 18.29 1.06
C ILE A 99 0.98 16.77 1.26
N ASP A 100 1.09 15.98 0.19
CA ASP A 100 1.02 14.52 0.24
C ASP A 100 2.23 13.93 1.00
N ASP A 101 1.95 13.43 2.20
CA ASP A 101 2.91 12.83 3.12
C ASP A 101 3.34 11.41 2.71
N LEU A 102 2.47 10.60 2.11
CA LEU A 102 2.82 9.27 1.59
C LEU A 102 3.81 9.39 0.44
N LEU A 103 3.53 10.29 -0.52
CA LEU A 103 4.42 10.54 -1.65
C LEU A 103 5.76 11.13 -1.18
N ALA A 104 5.73 12.10 -0.27
CA ALA A 104 6.95 12.68 0.29
C ALA A 104 7.81 11.64 1.03
N CYS A 105 7.18 10.78 1.85
CA CYS A 105 7.86 9.66 2.52
C CYS A 105 8.48 8.68 1.53
N PHE A 106 7.75 8.32 0.46
CA PHE A 106 8.26 7.42 -0.57
C PHE A 106 9.48 8.01 -1.27
N VAL A 107 9.41 9.27 -1.72
CA VAL A 107 10.53 9.93 -2.39
C VAL A 107 11.72 10.09 -1.44
N ALA A 108 11.47 10.50 -0.19
CA ALA A 108 12.52 10.62 0.82
C ALA A 108 13.22 9.28 1.07
N GLY A 109 12.50 8.17 1.21
CA GLY A 109 13.09 6.84 1.39
C GLY A 109 13.97 6.40 0.22
N ASN A 110 13.55 6.69 -1.02
CA ASN A 110 14.35 6.42 -2.23
C ASN A 110 15.63 7.27 -2.26
N VAL A 111 15.53 8.57 -1.98
CA VAL A 111 16.71 9.46 -1.96
C VAL A 111 17.63 9.13 -0.79
N PHE A 112 17.06 8.81 0.38
CA PHE A 112 17.79 8.49 1.59
C PHE A 112 18.69 7.27 1.41
N THR A 113 18.22 6.26 0.66
CA THR A 113 18.93 5.01 0.36
C THR A 113 19.69 5.02 -0.96
N TRP A 114 19.74 6.15 -1.68
CA TRP A 114 20.26 6.24 -3.06
C TRP A 114 21.71 5.76 -3.21
N ASN A 115 22.56 6.02 -2.24
CA ASN A 115 23.98 5.67 -2.29
C ASN A 115 24.29 4.24 -1.79
N ASP A 116 23.27 3.42 -1.55
CA ASP A 116 23.33 2.05 -1.02
C ASP A 116 24.05 1.87 0.32
N TRP A 117 24.68 2.91 0.87
CA TRP A 117 25.45 2.87 2.12
C TRP A 117 24.57 2.43 3.29
N PHE A 118 23.40 3.05 3.45
CA PHE A 118 22.46 2.70 4.52
C PHE A 118 22.03 1.24 4.44
N ARG A 119 21.73 0.75 3.23
CA ARG A 119 21.33 -0.64 3.00
C ARG A 119 22.45 -1.61 3.41
N GLN A 120 23.69 -1.31 3.07
CA GLN A 120 24.85 -2.16 3.40
C GLN A 120 25.10 -2.22 4.92
N VAL A 121 25.02 -1.07 5.60
CA VAL A 121 25.24 -0.98 7.06
C VAL A 121 24.17 -1.74 7.85
N THR A 122 22.95 -1.84 7.32
CA THR A 122 21.80 -2.46 8.01
C THR A 122 21.47 -3.88 7.53
N GLN A 123 22.19 -4.42 6.53
CA GLN A 123 21.80 -5.65 5.83
C GLN A 123 21.79 -6.92 6.70
N GLU A 124 22.63 -7.00 7.74
CA GLU A 124 22.84 -8.22 8.53
C GLU A 124 22.08 -8.24 9.87
N ASP A 125 21.31 -7.20 10.19
CA ASP A 125 20.74 -7.03 11.52
C ASP A 125 19.28 -7.50 11.66
N ALA A 126 19.01 -8.19 12.78
CA ALA A 126 17.70 -8.75 13.11
C ALA A 126 16.66 -7.72 13.61
N LEU A 127 17.06 -6.46 13.78
CA LEU A 127 16.20 -5.41 14.31
C LEU A 127 15.14 -4.97 13.29
N GLN A 128 15.45 -5.00 11.98
CA GLN A 128 14.47 -4.67 10.94
C GLN A 128 13.27 -5.63 10.95
N SER A 129 13.52 -6.93 11.01
CA SER A 129 12.45 -7.94 11.08
C SER A 129 11.65 -7.87 12.38
N THR A 130 12.32 -7.57 13.50
CA THR A 130 11.64 -7.35 14.79
C THR A 130 10.73 -6.14 14.75
N MET A 131 11.20 -5.05 14.13
CA MET A 131 10.43 -3.82 13.96
C MET A 131 9.24 -4.02 13.03
N ASP A 132 9.42 -4.75 11.93
CA ASP A 132 8.34 -5.10 11.00
C ASP A 132 7.26 -5.93 11.70
N TYR A 133 7.65 -6.92 12.52
CA TYR A 133 6.69 -7.69 13.32
C TYR A 133 5.94 -6.80 14.32
N LEU A 134 6.65 -5.94 15.05
CA LEU A 134 6.07 -5.03 16.04
C LEU A 134 5.07 -4.06 15.38
N LEU A 135 5.47 -3.39 14.30
CA LEU A 135 4.65 -2.43 13.57
C LEU A 135 3.41 -3.10 12.98
N ASN A 136 3.54 -4.29 12.39
CA ASN A 136 2.40 -5.04 11.86
C ASN A 136 1.45 -5.46 12.98
N ALA A 137 1.95 -5.98 14.10
CA ALA A 137 1.14 -6.37 15.24
C ALA A 137 0.38 -5.17 15.84
N THR A 138 1.08 -4.03 16.03
CA THR A 138 0.47 -2.78 16.49
C THR A 138 -0.57 -2.27 15.49
N PHE A 139 -0.27 -2.30 14.20
CA PHE A 139 -1.20 -1.90 13.15
C PHE A 139 -2.48 -2.74 13.18
N PHE A 140 -2.39 -4.07 13.22
CA PHE A 140 -3.58 -4.93 13.23
C PHE A 140 -4.40 -4.78 14.52
N ALA A 141 -3.74 -4.62 15.68
CA ALA A 141 -4.42 -4.33 16.93
C ALA A 141 -5.19 -2.99 16.84
N PHE A 142 -4.54 -1.95 16.33
CA PHE A 142 -5.15 -0.64 16.13
C PHE A 142 -6.29 -0.66 15.10
N LEU A 143 -6.10 -1.37 13.99
CA LEU A 143 -7.13 -1.59 12.97
C LEU A 143 -8.39 -2.21 13.56
N GLY A 144 -8.24 -3.28 14.35
CA GLY A 144 -9.35 -3.94 15.03
C GLY A 144 -10.07 -3.03 16.02
N ALA A 145 -9.32 -2.19 16.75
CA ALA A 145 -9.87 -1.22 17.69
C ALA A 145 -10.63 -0.06 17.00
N MET A 146 -10.16 0.39 15.84
CA MET A 146 -10.76 1.48 15.05
C MET A 146 -11.90 1.03 14.13
N MET A 147 -12.29 -0.25 14.17
CA MET A 147 -13.38 -0.75 13.34
C MET A 147 -14.69 0.02 13.64
N PRO A 148 -15.34 0.61 12.61
CA PRO A 148 -16.53 1.44 12.78
C PRO A 148 -17.80 0.59 12.95
N TRP A 149 -17.86 -0.25 13.99
CA TRP A 149 -18.96 -1.20 14.24
C TRP A 149 -20.34 -0.53 14.29
N GLN A 150 -20.40 0.73 14.74
CA GLN A 150 -21.64 1.50 14.85
C GLN A 150 -22.17 1.95 13.47
N ASP A 151 -21.28 2.25 12.52
CA ASP A 151 -21.64 2.78 11.20
C ASP A 151 -22.25 1.69 10.29
N TYR A 152 -22.03 0.40 10.60
CA TYR A 152 -22.62 -0.72 9.87
C TYR A 152 -24.13 -0.91 10.11
N LYS A 153 -24.71 -0.17 11.07
CA LYS A 153 -26.14 -0.22 11.42
C LYS A 153 -26.98 0.85 10.72
N LEU A 154 -26.39 1.66 9.85
CA LEU A 154 -27.10 2.78 9.20
C LEU A 154 -28.18 2.30 8.21
N GLU A 155 -29.31 3.02 8.17
CA GLU A 155 -30.57 2.67 7.50
C GLU A 155 -30.49 2.47 5.98
N PHE A 156 -29.42 2.94 5.33
CA PHE A 156 -29.34 3.01 3.86
C PHE A 156 -28.92 1.68 3.20
N MET A 157 -28.24 0.79 3.93
CA MET A 157 -27.65 -0.42 3.34
C MET A 157 -27.58 -1.59 4.33
N ALA A 158 -28.12 -2.75 3.93
CA ALA A 158 -28.04 -3.98 4.74
C ALA A 158 -26.57 -4.43 4.92
N SER A 159 -26.21 -4.89 6.13
CA SER A 159 -24.82 -5.17 6.52
C SER A 159 -24.07 -6.17 5.62
N TRP A 160 -24.79 -7.14 5.02
CA TRP A 160 -24.18 -8.11 4.09
C TRP A 160 -23.71 -7.48 2.76
N ARG A 161 -24.28 -6.33 2.35
CA ARG A 161 -23.89 -5.66 1.11
C ARG A 161 -22.47 -5.11 1.17
N TYR A 162 -21.98 -4.72 2.35
CA TYR A 162 -20.58 -4.32 2.52
C TYR A 162 -19.61 -5.46 2.22
N ILE A 163 -19.96 -6.68 2.61
CA ILE A 163 -19.18 -7.89 2.29
C ILE A 163 -19.19 -8.14 0.78
N VAL A 164 -20.36 -8.00 0.13
CA VAL A 164 -20.46 -8.16 -1.32
C VAL A 164 -19.66 -7.10 -2.06
N ILE A 165 -19.76 -5.83 -1.66
CA ILE A 165 -18.96 -4.75 -2.22
C ILE A 165 -17.47 -5.04 -2.04
N ALA A 166 -17.05 -5.51 -0.87
CA ALA A 166 -15.66 -5.88 -0.61
C ALA A 166 -15.21 -7.00 -1.56
N VAL A 167 -15.96 -8.08 -1.68
CA VAL A 167 -15.65 -9.19 -2.61
C VAL A 167 -15.61 -8.71 -4.06
N CYS A 168 -16.60 -7.92 -4.48
CA CYS A 168 -16.62 -7.33 -5.82
C CYS A 168 -15.39 -6.45 -6.05
N LEU A 169 -15.02 -5.58 -5.12
CA LEU A 169 -13.84 -4.73 -5.27
C LEU A 169 -12.55 -5.56 -5.34
N LEU A 170 -12.40 -6.61 -4.53
CA LEU A 170 -11.23 -7.48 -4.61
C LEU A 170 -11.11 -8.18 -5.97
N ILE A 171 -12.23 -8.63 -6.54
CA ILE A 171 -12.24 -9.27 -7.86
C ILE A 171 -12.02 -8.23 -8.97
N PHE A 172 -12.75 -7.12 -8.96
CA PHE A 172 -12.81 -6.21 -10.10
C PHE A 172 -11.72 -5.14 -10.14
N LYS A 173 -11.08 -4.80 -9.00
CA LYS A 173 -10.13 -3.68 -8.95
C LYS A 173 -8.86 -3.89 -9.78
N ARG A 174 -8.37 -5.15 -9.88
CA ARG A 174 -7.07 -5.45 -10.50
C ARG A 174 -7.15 -6.56 -11.54
N LEU A 175 -7.90 -7.63 -11.26
CA LEU A 175 -7.88 -8.84 -12.08
C LEU A 175 -8.47 -8.62 -13.50
N PRO A 176 -9.66 -8.03 -13.72
CA PRO A 176 -10.15 -7.78 -15.06
C PRO A 176 -9.29 -6.79 -15.87
N PRO A 177 -8.88 -5.62 -15.33
CA PRO A 177 -8.00 -4.71 -16.07
C PRO A 177 -6.69 -5.37 -16.50
N LEU A 178 -6.04 -6.13 -15.61
CA LEU A 178 -4.80 -6.85 -15.95
C LEU A 178 -5.04 -7.94 -16.99
N LEU A 179 -6.09 -8.75 -16.87
CA LEU A 179 -6.40 -9.80 -17.85
C LEU A 179 -6.75 -9.26 -19.23
N VAL A 180 -7.32 -8.06 -19.32
CA VAL A 180 -7.62 -7.40 -20.60
C VAL A 180 -6.36 -6.75 -21.18
N LEU A 181 -5.57 -6.07 -20.34
CA LEU A 181 -4.44 -5.24 -20.78
C LEU A 181 -3.08 -5.95 -20.73
N TYR A 182 -3.02 -7.23 -20.35
CA TYR A 182 -1.74 -7.94 -20.15
C TYR A 182 -0.83 -7.90 -21.39
N ARG A 183 -1.40 -7.89 -22.60
CA ARG A 183 -0.62 -7.82 -23.86
C ARG A 183 0.09 -6.49 -24.08
N ILE A 184 -0.35 -5.44 -23.39
CA ILE A 184 0.23 -4.09 -23.47
C ILE A 184 1.36 -3.95 -22.44
N ILE A 185 1.32 -4.72 -21.35
CA ILE A 185 2.28 -4.64 -20.26
C ILE A 185 3.50 -5.52 -20.60
N PRO A 186 4.68 -4.95 -20.90
CA PRO A 186 5.82 -5.71 -21.38
C PRO A 186 6.36 -6.73 -20.36
N GLN A 187 6.08 -6.51 -19.07
CA GLN A 187 6.54 -7.38 -17.99
C GLN A 187 5.66 -8.63 -17.79
N VAL A 188 4.44 -8.67 -18.35
CA VAL A 188 3.49 -9.78 -18.18
C VAL A 188 3.42 -10.59 -19.46
N ARG A 189 4.03 -11.77 -19.46
CA ARG A 189 4.19 -12.57 -20.69
C ARG A 189 3.00 -13.47 -20.96
N ASN A 190 2.36 -13.96 -19.90
CA ASN A 190 1.35 -15.02 -19.99
C ASN A 190 0.07 -14.67 -19.23
N LEU A 191 -1.07 -15.23 -19.65
CA LEU A 191 -2.35 -15.09 -18.95
C LEU A 191 -2.29 -15.60 -17.50
N LYS A 192 -1.49 -16.63 -17.23
CA LYS A 192 -1.28 -17.15 -15.87
C LYS A 192 -0.56 -16.14 -14.98
N GLU A 193 0.47 -15.46 -15.52
CA GLU A 193 1.19 -14.39 -14.82
C GLU A 193 0.28 -13.18 -14.59
N ALA A 194 -0.57 -12.84 -15.56
CA ALA A 194 -1.55 -11.76 -15.44
C ALA A 194 -2.60 -12.06 -14.35
N ALA A 195 -3.13 -13.28 -14.33
CA ALA A 195 -4.07 -13.73 -13.29
C ALA A 195 -3.42 -13.72 -11.91
N PHE A 196 -2.17 -14.18 -11.81
CA PHE A 196 -1.40 -14.18 -10.58
C PHE A 196 -1.14 -12.75 -10.06
N MET A 197 -0.61 -11.86 -10.91
CA MET A 197 -0.36 -10.46 -10.56
C MET A 197 -1.65 -9.71 -10.22
N GLY A 198 -2.75 -10.03 -10.90
CA GLY A 198 -4.07 -9.47 -10.62
C GLY A 198 -4.67 -9.96 -9.31
N TYR A 199 -4.38 -11.20 -8.92
CA TYR A 199 -4.78 -11.74 -7.63
C TYR A 199 -3.95 -11.14 -6.50
N PHE A 200 -2.62 -11.08 -6.63
CA PHE A 200 -1.73 -10.57 -5.59
C PHE A 200 -1.64 -9.05 -5.64
N GLY A 201 -2.62 -8.39 -5.02
CA GLY A 201 -2.63 -6.94 -4.82
C GLY A 201 -3.49 -6.59 -3.61
N PRO A 202 -3.06 -6.92 -2.38
CA PRO A 202 -3.85 -6.66 -1.20
C PRO A 202 -4.10 -5.16 -1.03
N VAL A 203 -5.28 -4.81 -0.56
CA VAL A 203 -5.61 -3.46 -0.11
C VAL A 203 -5.03 -3.27 1.29
N GLY A 204 -4.12 -2.31 1.44
CA GLY A 204 -3.38 -2.06 2.67
C GLY A 204 -3.82 -0.81 3.43
N VAL A 205 -2.90 -0.31 4.25
CA VAL A 205 -3.08 0.83 5.17
C VAL A 205 -3.40 2.13 4.44
N ALA A 206 -2.83 2.34 3.25
CA ALA A 206 -3.04 3.54 2.44
C ALA A 206 -4.53 3.81 2.15
N ALA A 207 -5.34 2.77 1.98
CA ALA A 207 -6.78 2.94 1.78
C ALA A 207 -7.48 3.56 3.01
N ILE A 208 -7.08 3.15 4.22
CA ILE A 208 -7.60 3.70 5.48
C ILE A 208 -7.14 5.14 5.65
N TYR A 209 -5.88 5.41 5.33
CA TYR A 209 -5.31 6.75 5.34
C TYR A 209 -6.12 7.71 4.44
N TYR A 210 -6.37 7.32 3.19
CA TYR A 210 -7.19 8.11 2.26
C TYR A 210 -8.65 8.23 2.70
N ALA A 211 -9.25 7.19 3.31
CA ALA A 211 -10.57 7.32 3.91
C ALA A 211 -10.61 8.39 5.01
N GLY A 212 -9.53 8.53 5.79
CA GLY A 212 -9.33 9.60 6.75
C GLY A 212 -9.29 10.99 6.09
N ILE A 213 -8.54 11.15 5.00
CA ILE A 213 -8.49 12.39 4.22
C ILE A 213 -9.87 12.78 3.71
N VAL A 214 -10.62 11.83 3.12
CA VAL A 214 -11.98 12.11 2.62
C VAL A 214 -12.87 12.63 3.73
N VAL A 215 -12.86 11.97 4.90
CA VAL A 215 -13.72 12.41 6.01
C VAL A 215 -13.32 13.79 6.50
N ARG A 216 -12.01 14.08 6.65
CA ARG A 216 -11.54 15.42 7.02
C ARG A 216 -11.96 16.49 6.01
N TYR A 217 -11.77 16.22 4.71
CA TYR A 217 -12.16 17.13 3.63
C TYR A 217 -13.68 17.43 3.62
N LEU A 218 -14.51 16.44 3.94
CA LEU A 218 -15.95 16.60 4.07
C LEU A 218 -16.33 17.37 5.36
N GLU A 219 -15.59 17.17 6.45
CA GLU A 219 -15.82 17.84 7.74
C GLU A 219 -15.38 19.32 7.76
N GLU A 220 -14.53 19.76 6.85
CA GLU A 220 -14.09 21.18 6.74
C GLU A 220 -15.23 22.17 6.49
N ARG A 221 -16.39 21.73 5.98
CA ARG A 221 -17.58 22.56 5.79
C ARG A 221 -18.81 21.92 6.44
N PRO A 222 -18.89 21.91 7.78
CA PRO A 222 -19.99 21.29 8.48
C PRO A 222 -21.29 22.07 8.19
N GLY A 223 -22.32 21.36 7.72
CA GLY A 223 -23.66 21.93 7.47
C GLY A 223 -23.93 22.40 6.04
N GLU A 224 -22.93 22.40 5.15
CA GLU A 224 -23.09 22.70 3.71
C GLU A 224 -23.05 21.45 2.82
N LEU A 225 -23.04 20.26 3.42
CA LEU A 225 -22.91 19.00 2.71
C LEU A 225 -24.15 18.74 1.86
N SER A 226 -23.94 18.51 0.56
CA SER A 226 -24.97 17.98 -0.32
C SER A 226 -25.40 16.58 0.14
N GLN A 227 -26.59 16.14 -0.27
CA GLN A 227 -27.08 14.79 0.07
C GLN A 227 -26.10 13.69 -0.39
N SER A 228 -25.40 13.91 -1.51
CA SER A 228 -24.39 12.99 -2.03
C SER A 228 -23.14 12.93 -1.15
N GLU A 229 -22.66 14.08 -0.67
CA GLU A 229 -21.50 14.16 0.24
C GLU A 229 -21.80 13.56 1.61
N GLU A 230 -23.01 13.75 2.12
CA GLU A 230 -23.44 13.14 3.39
C GLU A 230 -23.48 11.60 3.29
N ARG A 231 -24.00 11.09 2.16
CA ARG A 231 -23.95 9.64 1.85
C ARG A 231 -22.51 9.15 1.75
N LEU A 232 -21.64 9.90 1.07
CA LEU A 232 -20.22 9.54 0.93
C LEU A 232 -19.53 9.49 2.32
N ARG A 233 -19.76 10.50 3.17
CA ARG A 233 -19.23 10.57 4.53
C ARG A 233 -19.60 9.35 5.36
N SER A 234 -20.88 8.96 5.32
CA SER A 234 -21.40 7.82 6.07
C SER A 234 -20.96 6.46 5.52
N ALA A 235 -20.68 6.36 4.21
CA ALA A 235 -20.35 5.09 3.56
C ALA A 235 -18.84 4.81 3.47
N VAL A 236 -17.98 5.84 3.37
CA VAL A 236 -16.54 5.67 3.12
C VAL A 236 -15.86 4.80 4.17
N ARG A 237 -16.06 5.08 5.45
CA ARG A 237 -15.42 4.32 6.54
C ARG A 237 -15.84 2.85 6.52
N PRO A 238 -17.14 2.48 6.61
CA PRO A 238 -17.53 1.07 6.65
C PRO A 238 -17.16 0.30 5.38
N VAL A 239 -17.24 0.93 4.20
CA VAL A 239 -16.86 0.29 2.93
C VAL A 239 -15.35 0.00 2.89
N ILE A 240 -14.50 1.00 3.16
CA ILE A 240 -13.05 0.83 3.06
C ILE A 240 -12.53 -0.16 4.12
N TYR A 241 -13.00 -0.07 5.36
CA TYR A 241 -12.61 -1.02 6.40
C TYR A 241 -13.04 -2.45 6.07
N SER A 242 -14.25 -2.64 5.51
CA SER A 242 -14.70 -3.96 5.05
C SER A 242 -13.81 -4.52 3.94
N VAL A 243 -13.44 -3.68 2.97
CA VAL A 243 -12.54 -4.06 1.86
C VAL A 243 -11.16 -4.44 2.39
N VAL A 244 -10.59 -3.66 3.32
CA VAL A 244 -9.28 -3.94 3.91
C VAL A 244 -9.31 -5.25 4.70
N VAL A 245 -10.31 -5.45 5.55
CA VAL A 245 -10.46 -6.71 6.33
C VAL A 245 -10.65 -7.91 5.40
N ALA A 246 -11.54 -7.81 4.41
CA ALA A 246 -11.72 -8.87 3.42
C ALA A 246 -10.43 -9.15 2.64
N SER A 247 -9.66 -8.10 2.29
CA SER A 247 -8.38 -8.23 1.62
C SER A 247 -7.37 -8.99 2.48
N ILE A 248 -7.22 -8.62 3.75
CA ILE A 248 -6.30 -9.27 4.70
C ILE A 248 -6.67 -10.74 4.86
N ILE A 249 -7.95 -11.07 5.01
CA ILE A 249 -8.43 -12.45 5.15
C ILE A 249 -8.15 -13.25 3.87
N VAL A 250 -8.56 -12.74 2.70
CA VAL A 250 -8.42 -13.46 1.43
C VAL A 250 -6.94 -13.69 1.12
N HIS A 251 -6.12 -12.64 1.10
CA HIS A 251 -4.71 -12.75 0.72
C HIS A 251 -3.86 -13.40 1.82
N GLY A 252 -4.14 -13.10 3.09
CA GLY A 252 -3.43 -13.69 4.23
C GLY A 252 -3.66 -15.19 4.37
N LEU A 253 -4.88 -15.69 4.09
CA LEU A 253 -5.16 -17.13 4.14
C LEU A 253 -4.72 -17.87 2.87
N SER A 254 -4.52 -17.17 1.75
CA SER A 254 -4.15 -17.80 0.47
C SER A 254 -2.85 -18.59 0.55
N ILE A 255 -1.86 -18.06 1.27
CA ILE A 255 -0.51 -18.64 1.37
C ILE A 255 -0.50 -19.94 2.18
N PRO A 256 -1.03 -20.00 3.42
CA PRO A 256 -1.10 -21.26 4.15
C PRO A 256 -1.99 -22.29 3.45
N LEU A 257 -3.09 -21.87 2.81
CA LEU A 257 -3.96 -22.77 2.04
C LEU A 257 -3.23 -23.37 0.84
N TYR A 258 -2.50 -22.56 0.07
CA TYR A 258 -1.72 -23.05 -1.07
C TYR A 258 -0.65 -24.06 -0.62
N LYS A 259 0.09 -23.74 0.46
CA LYS A 259 1.11 -24.63 1.03
C LYS A 259 0.52 -25.94 1.58
N HIS A 260 -0.72 -25.92 2.08
CA HIS A 260 -1.42 -27.11 2.54
C HIS A 260 -1.88 -27.99 1.37
N VAL A 261 -2.49 -27.39 0.35
CA VAL A 261 -2.95 -28.09 -0.87
C VAL A 261 -1.79 -28.72 -1.64
N SER A 262 -0.67 -28.00 -1.79
CA SER A 262 0.51 -28.52 -2.50
C SER A 262 1.14 -29.73 -1.79
N ARG A 263 1.16 -29.73 -0.44
CA ARG A 263 1.60 -30.88 0.36
C ARG A 263 0.69 -32.10 0.17
N ILE A 264 -0.64 -31.91 0.17
CA ILE A 264 -1.59 -33.00 -0.04
C ILE A 264 -1.44 -33.61 -1.45
N CYS A 265 -1.31 -32.77 -2.49
CA CYS A 265 -1.08 -33.25 -3.85
C CYS A 265 0.27 -33.99 -4.02
N SER A 266 1.31 -33.57 -3.31
CA SER A 266 2.63 -34.21 -3.36
C SER A 266 2.67 -35.61 -2.75
N GLN A 267 1.73 -35.93 -1.85
CA GLN A 267 1.63 -37.26 -1.21
C GLN A 267 0.85 -38.28 -2.05
N GLY A 268 0.27 -37.88 -3.20
CA GLY A 268 -0.62 -38.72 -4.01
C GLY A 268 -0.01 -39.34 -5.29
N TYR A 269 1.27 -39.10 -5.63
CA TYR A 269 1.88 -39.61 -6.87
C TYR A 269 2.95 -40.69 -6.63
N PRO A 270 2.76 -41.95 -7.06
CA PRO A 270 3.81 -42.95 -7.04
C PRO A 270 4.94 -42.60 -8.02
N SER A 271 6.14 -42.96 -7.62
CA SER A 271 7.48 -42.69 -8.17
C SER A 271 7.74 -43.19 -9.60
N ARG A 272 6.89 -42.83 -10.57
CA ARG A 272 7.12 -43.09 -12.01
C ARG A 272 7.13 -41.85 -12.90
N PHE A 273 7.00 -40.66 -12.32
CA PHE A 273 7.12 -39.37 -13.02
C PHE A 273 8.20 -38.47 -12.39
N ALA A 274 9.33 -39.07 -11.97
CA ALA A 274 10.49 -38.30 -11.52
C ALA A 274 11.05 -37.39 -12.63
N ASP A 275 10.81 -37.74 -13.90
CA ASP A 275 11.20 -36.92 -15.06
C ASP A 275 10.23 -35.77 -15.38
N ALA A 276 9.03 -35.74 -14.78
CA ALA A 276 8.16 -34.56 -14.79
C ALA A 276 8.46 -33.61 -13.61
N LYS A 277 9.25 -34.08 -12.63
CA LYS A 277 9.69 -33.28 -11.49
C LYS A 277 10.70 -32.22 -11.91
N SER A 278 11.48 -32.44 -12.97
CA SER A 278 12.30 -31.39 -13.58
C SER A 278 11.45 -30.38 -14.36
N ALA A 279 10.37 -30.82 -15.03
CA ALA A 279 9.47 -29.91 -15.74
C ALA A 279 8.58 -29.04 -14.82
N PHE A 280 8.28 -29.50 -13.60
CA PHE A 280 7.52 -28.76 -12.57
C PHE A 280 8.40 -28.13 -11.46
N ALA A 281 9.67 -28.50 -11.34
CA ALA A 281 10.63 -27.79 -10.48
C ALA A 281 11.30 -26.61 -11.21
N ASP A 282 11.30 -26.62 -12.55
CA ASP A 282 11.59 -25.45 -13.39
C ASP A 282 10.38 -24.52 -13.57
N ASP A 283 9.21 -24.86 -12.98
CA ASP A 283 8.09 -23.95 -12.97
C ASP A 283 8.42 -22.78 -12.03
N ALA A 284 8.76 -21.65 -12.64
CA ALA A 284 8.88 -20.32 -12.04
C ALA A 284 7.72 -19.93 -11.09
N PHE A 285 6.65 -20.73 -11.04
CA PHE A 285 5.50 -20.69 -10.15
C PHE A 285 5.80 -21.09 -8.69
N VAL A 286 6.59 -22.16 -8.46
CA VAL A 286 6.95 -22.58 -7.09
C VAL A 286 7.99 -21.61 -6.51
N ASP A 287 8.92 -21.18 -7.35
CA ASP A 287 9.84 -20.10 -7.01
C ASP A 287 9.08 -18.79 -6.78
N GLN A 288 8.11 -18.38 -7.62
CA GLN A 288 7.29 -17.17 -7.40
C GLN A 288 6.45 -17.22 -6.10
N ILE A 289 6.07 -18.39 -5.62
CA ILE A 289 5.29 -18.52 -4.38
C ILE A 289 6.19 -18.65 -3.15
N GLY A 290 7.33 -19.35 -3.24
CA GLY A 290 8.43 -19.16 -2.29
C GLY A 290 8.88 -17.70 -2.24
N PHE A 291 8.77 -17.00 -3.38
CA PHE A 291 9.10 -15.61 -3.53
C PHE A 291 8.08 -14.68 -2.86
N ALA A 292 6.80 -15.10 -2.81
CA ALA A 292 5.72 -14.45 -2.08
C ALA A 292 5.69 -14.81 -0.58
N LEU A 293 6.25 -15.95 -0.17
CA LEU A 293 6.44 -16.28 1.25
C LEU A 293 7.42 -15.31 1.92
N LEU A 294 8.49 -14.93 1.21
CA LEU A 294 9.44 -13.89 1.59
C LEU A 294 8.91 -12.45 1.38
N LEU A 295 7.62 -12.26 1.05
CA LEU A 295 6.93 -10.96 1.10
C LEU A 295 6.20 -10.75 2.43
N LEU A 296 6.20 -11.74 3.33
CA LEU A 296 5.53 -11.71 4.63
C LEU A 296 6.47 -11.99 5.83
N ASP A 297 7.76 -12.17 5.57
CA ASP A 297 8.86 -12.18 6.54
C ASP A 297 9.85 -11.07 6.14
#